data_AF-A0A3S2BTX8-F1
#
_entry.id   AF-A0A3S2BTX8-F1
#
_cell.length_a   1.000
_cell.length_b   1.000
_cell.length_c   1.000
_cell.angle_alpha   90.00
_cell.angle_beta   90.00
_cell.angle_gamma   90.00
#
_symmetry.space_group_name_H-M   'P 1'
#
loop_
_entity.id
_entity.type
_entity.pdbx_description
1 polymer ?
#
loop_
_entity_poly.entity_id
_entity_poly.type
_entity_poly.pdbx_seq_one_letter_code
_entity_poly.pdbx_strand_id
1 'polypeptide(L)'
;MAEGHTKSVGPDLAQGIALSDLPDGGKLVGRCGDDQVLLVRCGTEVFAVSATCTHYGGPLADGLVVEDTVRCPWHHACFDLR
;
A
#
# COMPACT_ATOMS: atom_id res chain seq x y z
N MET A 1 20.76 -16.54 7.47
CA MET A 1 21.36 -15.22 7.20
C MET A 1 20.32 -14.43 6.44
N ALA A 2 19.55 -13.57 7.12
CA ALA A 2 18.51 -12.76 6.50
C ALA A 2 19.15 -11.41 6.13
N GLU A 3 19.41 -11.20 4.86
CA GLU A 3 19.92 -9.92 4.38
C GLU A 3 18.75 -8.93 4.35
N GLY A 4 18.71 -8.05 5.35
CA GLY A 4 17.72 -7.00 5.46
C GLY A 4 17.79 -6.07 4.26
N HIS A 5 16.80 -6.16 3.37
CA HIS A 5 16.61 -5.22 2.29
C HIS A 5 15.72 -4.07 2.75
N THR A 6 16.18 -3.29 3.73
CA THR A 6 15.53 -2.03 4.12
C THR A 6 15.98 -0.94 3.16
N LYS A 7 15.64 -1.09 1.88
CA LYS A 7 15.76 0.00 0.92
C LYS A 7 14.52 0.87 1.14
N SER A 8 14.73 2.10 1.59
CA SER A 8 13.75 3.17 1.61
C SER A 8 13.00 3.24 0.26
N VAL A 9 11.78 2.72 0.19
CA VAL A 9 11.03 2.62 -1.06
C VAL A 9 9.78 3.48 -0.96
N GLY A 10 9.83 4.63 -1.64
CA GLY A 10 8.66 5.45 -1.92
C GLY A 10 8.77 6.91 -1.44
N PRO A 11 7.90 7.80 -1.97
CA PRO A 11 7.85 9.20 -1.58
C PRO A 11 7.37 9.38 -0.14
N ASP A 12 7.69 10.55 0.45
CA ASP A 12 7.11 10.98 1.73
C ASP A 12 5.66 11.47 1.50
N LEU A 13 4.70 10.65 1.89
CA LEU A 13 3.28 10.89 1.72
C LEU A 13 2.76 12.01 2.63
N ALA A 14 3.48 12.36 3.71
CA ALA A 14 3.12 13.50 4.53
C ALA A 14 3.32 14.83 3.78
N GLN A 15 4.22 14.87 2.78
CA GLN A 15 4.38 16.00 1.87
C GLN A 15 3.39 15.98 0.70
N GLY A 16 2.63 14.89 0.56
CA GLY A 16 1.75 14.65 -0.58
C GLY A 16 2.49 14.17 -1.83
N ILE A 17 1.71 13.68 -2.79
CA ILE A 17 2.15 13.29 -4.13
C ILE A 17 1.21 13.91 -5.16
N ALA A 18 1.65 14.02 -6.43
CA ALA A 18 0.73 14.44 -7.47
C ALA A 18 -0.31 13.33 -7.70
N LEU A 19 -1.58 13.71 -7.92
CA LEU A 19 -2.62 12.73 -8.22
C LEU A 19 -2.33 11.93 -9.51
N SER A 20 -1.53 12.49 -10.42
CA SER A 20 -1.04 11.81 -11.61
C SER A 20 -0.10 10.64 -11.32
N ASP A 21 0.58 10.65 -10.17
CA ASP A 21 1.48 9.58 -9.74
C ASP A 21 0.69 8.37 -9.18
N LEU A 22 -0.60 8.56 -8.88
CA LEU A 22 -1.55 7.53 -8.47
C LEU A 22 -2.74 7.49 -9.43
N PRO A 23 -2.60 6.81 -10.59
CA PRO A 23 -3.70 6.67 -11.55
C PRO A 23 -4.88 5.90 -10.94
N ASP A 24 -6.04 6.00 -11.58
CA ASP A 24 -7.23 5.24 -11.14
C ASP A 24 -6.97 3.73 -11.16
N GLY A 25 -7.43 3.02 -10.12
CA GLY A 25 -7.10 1.62 -9.85
C GLY A 25 -5.64 1.38 -9.44
N GLY A 26 -4.86 2.46 -9.30
CA GLY A 26 -3.44 2.43 -9.00
C GLY A 26 -3.14 2.11 -7.54
N LYS A 27 -1.92 1.63 -7.33
CA LYS A 27 -1.31 1.38 -6.03
C LYS A 27 0.05 2.06 -5.97
N LEU A 28 0.37 2.69 -4.84
CA LEU A 28 1.68 3.31 -4.60
C LEU A 28 2.11 3.09 -3.15
N VAL A 29 3.35 2.62 -2.96
CA VAL A 29 3.95 2.52 -1.62
C VAL A 29 4.76 3.79 -1.35
N GLY A 30 4.56 4.35 -0.16
CA GLY A 30 5.31 5.48 0.34
C GLY A 30 5.50 5.41 1.85
N ARG A 31 6.02 6.50 2.40
CA ARG A 31 6.32 6.67 3.82
C ARG A 31 5.38 7.71 4.44
N CYS A 32 4.93 7.49 5.66
CA CYS A 32 4.37 8.55 6.50
C CYS A 32 4.95 8.40 7.91
N GLY A 33 5.73 9.38 8.38
CA GLY A 33 6.47 9.20 9.64
C GLY A 33 7.47 8.06 9.51
N ASP A 34 7.44 7.04 10.38
CA ASP A 34 8.29 5.85 10.25
C ASP A 34 7.58 4.65 9.60
N ASP A 35 6.31 4.82 9.23
CA ASP A 35 5.46 3.76 8.71
C ASP A 35 5.53 3.67 7.18
N GLN A 36 5.52 2.44 6.67
CA GLN A 36 5.27 2.17 5.25
C GLN A 36 3.77 2.07 5.00
N VAL A 37 3.30 2.86 4.03
CA VAL A 37 1.89 3.03 3.71
C VAL A 37 1.67 2.67 2.25
N LEU A 38 0.60 1.93 1.99
CA LEU A 38 0.08 1.68 0.66
C LEU A 38 -1.07 2.64 0.41
N LEU A 39 -0.93 3.48 -0.62
CA LEU A 39 -2.03 4.22 -1.21
C LEU A 39 -2.71 3.38 -2.27
N VAL A 40 -4.05 3.40 -2.25
CA VAL A 40 -4.91 2.79 -3.26
C VAL A 40 -5.89 3.84 -3.75
N ARG A 41 -6.05 3.97 -5.06
CA ARG A 41 -7.06 4.86 -5.63
C ARG A 41 -8.20 4.07 -6.24
N CYS A 42 -9.42 4.41 -5.82
CA CYS A 42 -10.67 3.87 -6.36
C CYS A 42 -11.50 5.03 -6.92
N GLY A 43 -11.45 5.26 -8.23
CA GLY A 43 -12.12 6.37 -8.91
C GLY A 43 -11.58 7.73 -8.47
N THR A 44 -12.33 8.40 -7.60
CA THR A 44 -11.99 9.73 -7.06
C THR A 44 -11.53 9.70 -5.61
N GLU A 45 -11.69 8.56 -4.93
CA GLU A 45 -11.28 8.38 -3.54
C GLU A 45 -9.85 7.80 -3.49
N VAL A 46 -9.08 8.22 -2.49
CA VAL A 46 -7.76 7.68 -2.18
C VAL A 46 -7.78 7.15 -0.76
N PHE A 47 -7.40 5.89 -0.60
CA PHE A 47 -7.31 5.20 0.67
C PHE A 47 -5.86 4.96 1.05
N ALA A 48 -5.57 4.93 2.34
CA ALA A 48 -4.25 4.68 2.88
C ALA A 48 -4.33 3.57 3.94
N VAL A 49 -3.56 2.50 3.74
CA VAL A 49 -3.46 1.37 4.67
C VAL A 49 -1.99 1.04 4.91
N SER A 50 -1.68 0.21 5.91
CA SER A 50 -0.31 -0.30 6.08
C SER A 50 0.15 -1.01 4.80
N ALA A 51 1.41 -0.83 4.40
CA ALA A 51 1.98 -1.57 3.27
C ALA A 51 2.15 -3.07 3.56
N THR A 52 2.05 -3.47 4.83
CA THR A 52 2.29 -4.83 5.30
C THR A 52 1.03 -5.48 5.86
N CYS A 53 0.77 -6.71 5.45
CA CYS A 53 -0.32 -7.53 5.96
C CYS A 53 -0.10 -7.85 7.44
N THR A 54 -1.11 -7.63 8.29
CA THR A 54 -1.03 -7.88 9.73
C THR A 54 -0.87 -9.34 10.11
N HIS A 55 -1.08 -10.28 9.18
CA HIS A 55 -0.93 -11.72 9.44
C HIS A 55 0.55 -12.11 9.58
N TYR A 56 1.31 -12.10 8.48
CA TYR A 56 2.74 -12.47 8.48
C TYR A 56 3.62 -11.45 7.76
N GLY A 57 3.17 -10.20 7.62
CA GLY A 57 3.96 -9.12 7.00
C GLY A 57 4.02 -9.17 5.48
N GLY A 58 3.11 -9.90 4.83
CA GLY A 58 3.05 -9.98 3.37
C GLY A 58 2.87 -8.61 2.71
N PRO A 59 3.51 -8.35 1.55
CA PRO A 59 3.47 -7.05 0.89
C PRO A 59 2.09 -6.82 0.26
N LEU A 60 1.29 -5.90 0.82
CA LEU A 60 -0.04 -5.59 0.27
C LEU A 60 0.03 -4.89 -1.08
N ALA A 61 1.16 -4.26 -1.41
CA ALA A 61 1.42 -3.65 -2.71
C ALA A 61 1.37 -4.66 -3.87
N ASP A 62 1.75 -5.92 -3.61
CA ASP A 62 1.69 -7.02 -4.58
C ASP A 62 0.31 -7.71 -4.55
N GLY A 63 -0.61 -7.22 -3.70
CA GLY A 63 -1.97 -7.71 -3.54
C GLY A 63 -2.92 -7.24 -4.63
N LEU A 64 -4.08 -7.88 -4.67
CA LEU A 64 -5.16 -7.54 -5.57
C LEU A 64 -6.12 -6.56 -4.90
N VAL A 65 -6.48 -5.49 -5.61
CA VAL A 65 -7.56 -4.59 -5.20
C VAL A 65 -8.82 -5.04 -5.92
N VAL A 66 -9.87 -5.32 -5.17
CA VAL A 66 -11.19 -5.69 -5.70
C VAL A 66 -12.23 -4.90 -4.93
N GLU A 67 -13.01 -4.11 -5.66
CA GLU A 67 -13.93 -3.14 -5.06
C GLU A 67 -13.19 -2.27 -4.04
N ASP A 68 -13.66 -2.19 -2.81
CA ASP A 68 -13.04 -1.42 -1.72
C ASP A 68 -12.19 -2.32 -0.81
N THR A 69 -11.59 -3.39 -1.34
CA THR A 69 -10.75 -4.31 -0.55
C THR A 69 -9.38 -4.54 -1.17
N VAL A 70 -8.37 -4.73 -0.32
CA VAL A 70 -7.06 -5.25 -0.72
C VAL A 70 -6.84 -6.65 -0.18
N ARG A 71 -6.44 -7.59 -1.06
CA ARG A 71 -6.19 -8.99 -0.74
C ARG A 71 -4.71 -9.27 -0.74
N CYS A 72 -4.19 -9.72 0.40
CA CYS A 72 -2.79 -10.08 0.55
C CYS A 72 -2.41 -11.23 -0.42
N PRO A 73 -1.26 -11.13 -1.12
CA PRO A 73 -0.87 -12.11 -2.14
C PRO A 73 -0.52 -13.49 -1.57
N TRP A 74 -0.17 -13.57 -0.28
CA TRP A 74 0.30 -14.83 0.31
C TRP A 74 -0.84 -15.78 0.70
N HIS A 75 -1.75 -15.33 1.57
CA HIS A 75 -2.81 -16.16 2.15
C HIS A 75 -4.20 -15.54 1.96
N HIS A 76 -4.32 -14.52 1.12
CA HIS A 76 -5.59 -13.90 0.73
C HIS A 76 -6.39 -13.25 1.87
N ALA A 77 -5.73 -12.90 2.97
CA ALA A 77 -6.31 -12.01 3.98
C ALA A 77 -6.85 -10.75 3.28
N CYS A 78 -8.11 -10.43 3.56
CA CYS A 78 -8.85 -9.37 2.90
C CYS A 78 -9.02 -8.21 3.88
N PHE A 79 -8.58 -7.03 3.48
CA PHE A 79 -8.65 -5.81 4.27
C PHE A 79 -9.59 -4.84 3.59
N ASP A 80 -10.52 -4.29 4.35
CA ASP A 80 -11.39 -3.21 3.91
C ASP A 80 -10.59 -1.91 3.79
N LEU A 81 -10.88 -1.11 2.77
CA LEU A 81 -10.21 0.17 2.50
C LEU A 81 -10.93 1.36 3.14
N ARG A 82 -12.10 1.18 3.79
CA ARG A 82 -12.91 2.24 4.42
C ARG A 82 -12.81 2.26 5.95
#